data_AF-A0A0G4KAL0-F1
#
_entry.id   AF-A0A0G4KAL0-F1
#
_cell.length_a   1.000
_cell.length_b   1.000
_cell.length_c   1.000
_cell.angle_alpha   90.00
_cell.angle_beta   90.00
_cell.angle_gamma   90.00
#
_symmetry.space_group_name_H-M   'P 1'
#
loop_
_entity.id
_entity.type
_entity.pdbx_description
1 polymer ?
#
loop_
_entity_poly.entity_id
_entity_poly.type
_entity_poly.pdbx_seq_one_letter_code
_entity_poly.pdbx_strand_id
1 'polypeptide(L)'
;MLNKEIIILREKVKSILKNMLPFNELDFKIHFDKDYKQLKYIDLYMHHEYIRIKKGTKVENISDMNNKIRKCLKDIYKEFEEEIQNLFDKELL
;
A
#
# COMPACT_ATOMS: atom_id res chain seq x y z
N MET A 1 -18.44 -7.53 2.46
CA MET A 1 -17.63 -8.12 1.36
C MET A 1 -16.20 -7.59 1.27
N LEU A 2 -15.90 -6.37 1.73
CA LEU A 2 -14.57 -5.73 1.60
C LEU A 2 -13.41 -6.53 2.23
N ASN A 3 -13.64 -7.20 3.37
CA ASN A 3 -12.60 -7.99 4.07
C ASN A 3 -11.96 -9.05 3.19
N LYS A 4 -12.72 -9.71 2.31
CA LYS A 4 -12.19 -10.76 1.43
C LYS A 4 -11.32 -10.16 0.32
N GLU A 5 -11.71 -9.01 -0.23
CA GLU A 5 -10.93 -8.30 -1.25
C GLU A 5 -9.66 -7.67 -0.67
N ILE A 6 -9.71 -7.17 0.56
CA ILE A 6 -8.55 -6.73 1.33
C ILE A 6 -7.57 -7.88 1.53
N ILE A 7 -8.06 -9.07 1.91
CA ILE A 7 -7.23 -10.27 2.04
C ILE A 7 -6.61 -10.62 0.68
N ILE A 8 -7.40 -10.64 -0.40
CA ILE A 8 -6.91 -10.94 -1.76
C ILE A 8 -5.88 -9.92 -2.22
N LEU A 9 -6.10 -8.62 -2.01
CA LEU A 9 -5.13 -7.58 -2.35
C LEU A 9 -3.85 -7.78 -1.54
N ARG A 10 -3.96 -8.02 -0.23
CA ARG A 10 -2.80 -8.28 0.63
C ARG A 10 -2.03 -9.50 0.14
N GLU A 11 -2.71 -10.54 -0.34
CA GLU A 11 -2.07 -11.72 -0.93
C GLU A 11 -1.49 -11.47 -2.32
N LYS A 12 -2.15 -10.70 -3.19
CA LYS A 12 -1.62 -10.30 -4.51
C LYS A 12 -0.37 -9.46 -4.37
N VAL A 13 -0.43 -8.44 -3.51
CA VAL A 13 0.71 -7.60 -3.15
C VAL A 13 1.82 -8.49 -2.60
N LYS A 14 1.55 -9.34 -1.59
CA LYS A 14 2.56 -10.29 -1.08
C LYS A 14 3.14 -11.23 -2.16
N SER A 15 2.31 -11.75 -3.06
CA SER A 15 2.72 -12.69 -4.11
C SER A 15 3.64 -12.02 -5.14
N ILE A 16 3.28 -10.82 -5.59
CA ILE A 16 4.09 -10.05 -6.53
C ILE A 16 5.41 -9.63 -5.87
N LEU A 17 5.35 -9.19 -4.60
CA LEU A 17 6.52 -8.77 -3.84
C LEU A 17 7.47 -9.91 -3.49
N LYS A 18 6.96 -11.11 -3.22
CA LYS A 18 7.77 -12.32 -2.97
C LYS A 18 8.60 -12.73 -4.19
N ASN A 19 8.16 -12.36 -5.39
CA ASN A 19 8.86 -12.65 -6.64
C ASN A 19 9.77 -11.49 -7.10
N MET A 20 9.54 -10.26 -6.62
CA MET A 20 10.21 -9.06 -7.14
C MET A 20 11.33 -8.49 -6.24
N LEU A 21 11.52 -8.95 -5.00
CA LEU A 21 12.43 -8.28 -4.05
C LEU A 21 13.48 -9.20 -3.40
N PRO A 22 14.75 -8.75 -3.30
CA PRO A 22 15.75 -9.33 -2.40
C PRO A 22 15.54 -8.91 -0.92
N PHE A 23 14.56 -8.04 -0.62
CA PHE A 23 14.27 -7.50 0.70
C PHE A 23 13.05 -8.22 1.31
N ASN A 24 13.30 -9.20 2.17
CA ASN A 24 12.28 -10.09 2.74
C ASN A 24 11.32 -9.44 3.76
N GLU A 25 11.48 -8.14 4.07
CA GLU A 25 10.80 -7.45 5.18
C GLU A 25 9.75 -6.40 4.75
N LEU A 26 9.07 -6.60 3.62
CA LEU A 26 8.00 -5.72 3.20
C LEU A 26 6.67 -6.06 3.91
N ASP A 27 6.08 -5.08 4.58
CA ASP A 27 4.74 -5.17 5.17
C ASP A 27 3.78 -4.17 4.52
N PHE A 28 2.52 -4.61 4.40
CA PHE A 28 1.41 -3.86 3.83
C PHE A 28 0.30 -3.82 4.88
N LYS A 29 0.06 -2.63 5.44
CA LYS A 29 -0.94 -2.40 6.48
C LYS A 29 -2.06 -1.52 5.98
N ILE A 30 -3.28 -1.86 6.37
CA ILE A 30 -4.50 -1.21 5.93
C ILE A 30 -5.20 -0.67 7.15
N HIS A 31 -5.54 0.62 7.13
CA HIS A 31 -6.10 1.33 8.27
C HIS A 31 -7.48 1.89 7.93
N PHE A 32 -8.46 1.57 8.77
CA PHE A 32 -9.83 2.04 8.64
C PHE A 32 -10.13 3.21 9.57
N ASP A 33 -11.27 3.85 9.38
CA ASP A 33 -11.88 4.72 10.38
C ASP A 33 -12.30 3.95 11.64
N LYS A 34 -12.71 4.68 12.69
CA LYS A 34 -13.06 4.09 13.99
C LYS A 34 -14.21 3.08 13.89
N ASP A 35 -15.12 3.30 12.95
CA ASP A 35 -16.32 2.48 12.78
C ASP A 35 -16.12 1.36 11.74
N TYR A 36 -14.90 1.22 11.20
CA TYR A 36 -14.53 0.23 10.17
C TYR A 36 -15.39 0.30 8.89
N LYS A 37 -15.93 1.48 8.59
CA LYS A 37 -16.81 1.75 7.43
C LYS A 37 -16.05 2.33 6.24
N GLN A 38 -14.89 2.93 6.47
CA GLN A 38 -14.12 3.57 5.41
C GLN A 38 -12.63 3.31 5.55
N LEU A 39 -12.00 3.02 4.43
CA LEU A 39 -10.55 2.94 4.35
C LEU A 39 -9.95 4.35 4.53
N LYS A 40 -9.05 4.53 5.49
CA LYS A 40 -8.40 5.81 5.79
C LYS A 40 -7.05 5.97 5.11
N TYR A 41 -6.17 4.98 5.26
CA TYR A 41 -4.85 4.97 4.62
C TYR A 41 -4.26 3.57 4.58
N ILE A 42 -3.26 3.41 3.73
CA ILE A 42 -2.46 2.20 3.57
C ILE A 42 -1.01 2.56 3.85
N ASP A 43 -0.31 1.76 4.66
CA ASP A 43 1.11 1.92 4.91
C ASP A 43 1.89 0.80 4.18
N LEU A 44 2.85 1.18 3.33
CA LEU A 44 3.90 0.29 2.83
C LEU A 44 5.13 0.49 3.69
N TYR A 45 5.62 -0.58 4.32
CA TYR A 45 6.74 -0.52 5.27
C TYR A 45 7.82 -1.52 4.89
N MET A 46 9.08 -1.12 4.94
CA MET A 46 10.24 -2.00 4.74
C MET A 46 11.42 -1.49 5.56
N HIS A 47 12.12 -2.37 6.28
CA HIS A 47 13.38 -2.04 6.99
C HIS A 47 13.35 -0.68 7.74
N HIS A 48 12.37 -0.49 8.62
CA HIS A 48 12.15 0.74 9.42
C HIS A 48 11.71 1.99 8.64
N GLU A 49 11.55 1.90 7.32
CA GLU A 49 11.00 2.95 6.48
C GLU A 49 9.56 2.67 6.09
N TYR A 50 8.77 3.72 5.87
CA TYR A 50 7.41 3.57 5.33
C TYR A 50 6.96 4.77 4.50
N ILE A 51 6.02 4.49 3.60
CA ILE A 51 5.20 5.51 2.94
C ILE A 51 3.74 5.27 3.33
N ARG A 52 3.04 6.37 3.63
CA ARG A 52 1.61 6.37 3.91
C ARG A 52 0.85 6.87 2.70
N ILE A 53 -0.07 6.05 2.21
CA ILE A 53 -0.87 6.32 1.03
C ILE A 53 -2.31 6.59 1.48
N LYS A 54 -2.82 7.76 1.09
CA LYS A 54 -4.23 8.14 1.26
C LYS A 54 -4.92 8.15 -0.10
N LYS A 55 -6.26 8.21 -0.07
CA LYS A 55 -7.05 8.51 -1.28
C LYS A 55 -6.53 9.78 -1.96
N GLY A 56 -6.36 9.73 -3.28
CA GLY A 56 -5.83 10.81 -4.12
C GLY A 56 -4.31 11.03 -4.01
N THR A 57 -3.56 10.19 -3.29
CA THR A 57 -2.10 10.29 -3.27
C THR A 57 -1.54 9.87 -4.61
N LYS A 58 -0.78 10.74 -5.28
CA LYS A 58 -0.03 10.38 -6.49
C LYS A 58 1.42 10.08 -6.16
N VAL A 59 2.08 9.26 -6.97
CA VAL A 59 3.53 8.95 -6.79
C VAL A 59 4.39 10.21 -6.71
N GLU A 60 4.07 11.23 -7.50
CA GLU A 60 4.75 12.53 -7.51
C GLU A 60 4.71 13.28 -6.16
N ASN A 61 3.70 12.99 -5.33
CA ASN A 61 3.55 13.60 -3.99
C ASN A 61 4.46 12.93 -2.93
N ILE A 62 5.09 11.81 -3.27
CA ILE A 62 5.92 11.05 -2.33
C ILE A 62 7.35 11.57 -2.41
N SER A 63 7.83 12.11 -1.29
CA SER A 63 9.18 12.65 -1.17
C SER A 63 10.24 11.55 -1.38
N ASP A 64 11.12 11.79 -2.35
CA ASP A 64 12.34 11.02 -2.50
C ASP A 64 13.38 11.58 -1.54
N MET A 65 13.42 11.02 -0.33
CA MET A 65 14.63 11.16 0.48
C MET A 65 15.74 10.36 -0.22
N ASN A 66 17.01 10.71 -0.03
CA ASN A 66 18.18 9.94 -0.50
C ASN A 66 18.31 8.55 0.17
N ASN A 67 17.18 7.94 0.51
CA ASN A 67 17.02 6.63 1.12
C ASN A 67 16.57 5.64 0.03
N LYS A 68 17.43 4.65 -0.25
CA LYS A 68 17.17 3.59 -1.24
C LYS A 68 15.91 2.78 -0.95
N ILE A 69 15.57 2.57 0.33
CA ILE A 69 14.37 1.83 0.74
C ILE A 69 13.12 2.65 0.44
N ARG A 70 13.11 3.96 0.74
CA ARG A 70 11.97 4.82 0.39
C ARG A 70 11.74 4.92 -1.11
N LYS A 71 12.82 4.97 -1.90
CA LYS A 71 12.74 4.91 -3.36
C LYS A 71 12.10 3.60 -3.81
N CYS A 72 12.53 2.47 -3.26
CA CYS A 72 11.93 1.16 -3.54
C CYS A 72 10.43 1.11 -3.18
N LEU A 73 10.05 1.62 -2.00
CA LEU A 73 8.64 1.72 -1.59
C LEU A 73 7.81 2.57 -2.55
N LYS A 74 8.37 3.68 -3.05
CA LYS A 74 7.72 4.52 -4.05
C LYS A 74 7.56 3.82 -5.40
N ASP A 75 8.59 3.09 -5.85
CA ASP A 75 8.54 2.31 -7.10
C ASP A 75 7.47 1.22 -7.00
N ILE A 76 7.35 0.55 -5.84
CA ILE A 76 6.26 -0.40 -5.56
C ILE A 76 4.90 0.28 -5.63
N TYR A 77 4.75 1.44 -4.98
CA TYR A 77 3.49 2.16 -5.03
C TYR A 77 3.10 2.56 -6.46
N LYS A 78 4.07 2.98 -7.27
CA LYS A 78 3.85 3.36 -8.66
C LYS A 78 3.27 2.23 -9.51
N GLU A 79 3.72 0.99 -9.28
CA GLU A 79 3.21 -0.18 -9.97
C GLU A 79 1.74 -0.46 -9.66
N PHE A 80 1.28 -0.12 -8.45
CA PHE A 80 -0.07 -0.44 -7.95
C PHE A 80 -0.91 0.80 -7.64
N GLU A 81 -0.55 1.96 -8.21
CA GLU A 81 -1.18 3.23 -7.85
C GLU A 81 -2.69 3.17 -8.11
N GLU A 82 -3.08 2.70 -9.29
CA GLU A 82 -4.49 2.61 -9.69
C GLU A 82 -5.27 1.63 -8.82
N GLU A 83 -4.77 0.42 -8.60
CA GLU A 83 -5.45 -0.58 -7.75
C GLU A 83 -5.56 -0.12 -6.31
N ILE A 84 -4.52 0.52 -5.77
CA ILE A 84 -4.54 1.04 -4.40
C ILE A 84 -5.56 2.17 -4.28
N GLN A 85 -5.63 3.07 -5.27
CA GLN A 85 -6.62 4.15 -5.27
C GLN A 85 -8.05 3.61 -5.41
N ASN A 86 -8.28 2.64 -6.29
CA ASN A 86 -9.58 2.00 -6.49
C ASN A 86 -10.13 1.34 -5.20
N LEU A 87 -9.28 0.91 -4.27
CA LEU A 87 -9.75 0.38 -2.98
C LEU A 87 -10.45 1.43 -2.11
N PHE A 88 -10.05 2.70 -2.21
CA PHE A 88 -10.68 3.77 -1.45
C PHE A 88 -12.07 4.15 -1.99
N ASP A 89 -12.38 3.78 -3.23
CA ASP A 89 -13.67 4.04 -3.87
C ASP A 89 -14.69 2.92 -3.65
N LYS A 90 -14.26 1.78 -3.10
CA LYS A 90 -15.15 0.66 -2.81
C LYS A 90 -15.90 0.86 -1.50
N GLU A 91 -17.23 0.73 -1.55
CA GLU A 91 -18.07 0.74 -0.36
C GLU A 91 -17.92 -0.56 0.44
N LEU A 92 -17.81 -0.43 1.77
CA LEU A 92 -17.89 -1.54 2.71
C LEU A 92 -19.36 -1.98 2.83
N LEU A 93 -19.80 -2.80 1.86
CA LEU A 93 -21.03 -3.61 1.96
C LEU A 93 -20.91 -4.65 3.09
#